data_AF-A0A7C3T437-F1
#
_entry.id   AF-A0A7C3T437-F1
#
_cell.length_a   1.000
_cell.length_b   1.000
_cell.length_c   1.000
_cell.angle_alpha   90.00
_cell.angle_beta   90.00
_cell.angle_gamma   90.00
#
_symmetry.space_group_name_H-M   'P 1'
#
loop_
_entity.id
_entity.type
_entity.pdbx_description
1 polymer ?
#
loop_
_entity_poly.entity_id
_entity_poly.type
_entity_poly.pdbx_seq_one_letter_code
_entity_poly.pdbx_strand_id
1 'polypeptide(L)' 'MEKWWQDFHEFRIFLTPKIMPFVFWAGVAIAVVMGIITLIEGALASSARLIFLGIVTLFLGPVFVRVLCELVMTFFRERE' A
#
# COMPACT_ATOMS: atom_id res chain seq x y z
N MET A 1 -23.27 23.53 -8.36
CA MET A 1 -22.65 22.32 -7.80
C MET A 1 -22.02 21.41 -8.87
N GLU A 2 -21.67 21.94 -10.05
CA GLU A 2 -21.19 21.10 -11.18
C GLU A 2 -19.71 21.37 -11.56
N LYS A 3 -19.10 22.44 -11.02
CA LYS A 3 -17.73 22.82 -11.36
C LYS A 3 -16.66 21.93 -10.71
N TRP A 4 -16.94 21.33 -9.55
CA TRP A 4 -15.99 20.49 -8.81
C TRP A 4 -15.58 19.22 -9.57
N TRP A 5 -16.48 18.64 -10.37
CA TRP A 5 -16.20 17.40 -11.11
C TRP A 5 -15.29 17.57 -12.32
N GLN A 6 -15.29 18.75 -12.94
CA GLN A 6 -14.39 19.04 -14.08
C GLN A 6 -12.96 19.31 -13.61
N ASP A 7 -12.80 19.94 -12.44
CA ASP A 7 -11.50 20.12 -11.78
C ASP A 7 -10.88 18.80 -11.32
N PHE A 8 -11.68 17.74 -11.07
CA PHE A 8 -11.17 16.39 -10.76
C PHE A 8 -10.54 15.68 -11.97
N HIS A 9 -10.97 16.04 -13.19
CA HIS A 9 -10.41 15.51 -14.44
C HIS A 9 -9.24 16.34 -14.95
N GLU A 10 -9.11 17.61 -14.56
CA GLU A 10 -7.84 18.33 -14.66
C GLU A 10 -6.86 17.76 -13.63
N PHE A 11 -6.23 16.65 -14.02
CA PHE A 11 -5.12 15.92 -13.44
C PHE A 11 -3.84 16.76 -13.16
N ARG A 12 -4.00 18.06 -12.89
CA ARG A 12 -2.95 19.06 -12.71
C ARG A 12 -2.87 19.61 -11.29
N ILE A 13 -3.82 19.29 -10.40
CA ILE A 13 -3.58 19.41 -8.96
C ILE A 13 -2.78 18.18 -8.55
N PHE A 14 -1.45 18.31 -8.61
CA PHE A 14 -0.43 17.36 -8.14
C PHE A 14 -0.60 17.08 -6.63
N LEU A 15 -1.66 16.35 -6.28
CA LEU A 15 -1.92 15.88 -4.92
C LEU A 15 -1.09 14.62 -4.60
N THR A 16 -0.65 13.91 -5.64
CA THR A 16 0.10 12.64 -5.55
C THR A 16 1.34 12.72 -4.64
N PRO A 17 2.29 13.68 -4.78
CA PRO A 17 3.46 13.72 -3.91
C PRO A 17 3.11 14.02 -2.44
N LYS A 18 2.05 14.79 -2.18
CA LYS A 18 1.63 15.12 -0.80
C LYS A 18 0.82 14.02 -0.12
N ILE A 19 0.05 13.24 -0.89
CA ILE A 19 -0.76 12.12 -0.39
C ILE A 19 0.08 10.85 -0.19
N MET A 20 1.19 10.71 -0.92
CA MET A 20 1.99 9.48 -0.91
C MET A 20 2.42 9.00 0.48
N PRO A 21 2.88 9.86 1.41
CA PRO A 21 3.22 9.44 2.77
C PRO A 21 2.03 8.83 3.53
N PHE A 22 0.83 9.35 3.32
CA PHE A 22 -0.39 8.83 3.94
C PHE A 22 -0.75 7.46 3.35
N VAL A 23 -0.66 7.31 2.03
CA VAL A 23 -0.88 6.03 1.33
C VAL A 23 0.14 4.97 1.75
N PHE A 24 1.41 5.36 1.91
CA PHE A 24 2.45 4.46 2.41
C PHE A 24 2.11 3.91 3.78
N TRP A 25 1.81 4.79 4.75
CA TRP A 25 1.45 4.36 6.11
C TRP A 25 0.17 3.51 6.14
N ALA A 26 -0.84 3.87 5.34
CA ALA A 26 -2.06 3.07 5.20
C ALA A 26 -1.76 1.68 4.62
N GLY A 27 -0.95 1.59 3.56
CA GLY A 27 -0.55 0.32 2.94
C GLY A 27 0.27 -0.56 3.89
N VAL A 28 1.19 0.02 4.66
CA VAL A 28 1.96 -0.69 5.70
C VAL A 28 1.03 -1.21 6.80
N ALA A 29 0.09 -0.38 7.29
CA ALA A 29 -0.87 -0.81 8.30
C ALA A 29 -1.71 -1.99 7.82
N ILE A 30 -2.22 -1.93 6.58
CA ILE A 30 -2.97 -3.03 5.97
C ILE A 30 -2.10 -4.29 5.86
N ALA A 31 -0.86 -4.17 5.36
CA ALA A 31 0.05 -5.31 5.22
C ALA A 31 0.35 -5.99 6.56
N VAL A 32 0.57 -5.21 7.62
CA VAL A 32 0.80 -5.72 8.97
C VAL A 32 -0.44 -6.42 9.52
N VAL A 33 -1.62 -5.81 9.40
CA VAL A 33 -2.89 -6.39 9.85
C VAL A 33 -3.16 -7.71 9.14
N MET A 34 -3.03 -7.74 7.81
CA MET A 34 -3.21 -8.96 7.01
C MET A 34 -2.19 -10.03 7.41
N GLY A 35 -0.93 -9.68 7.59
CA GLY A 35 0.10 -10.61 8.06
C GLY A 35 -0.25 -11.23 9.41
N ILE A 36 -0.72 -10.44 10.37
CA ILE A 36 -1.16 -10.92 11.70
C ILE A 36 -2.37 -11.85 11.57
N ILE A 37 -3.37 -11.50 10.76
CA ILE A 37 -4.54 -12.35 10.54
C ILE A 37 -4.10 -13.70 9.97
N THR A 38 -3.24 -13.72 8.95
CA THR A 38 -2.72 -14.96 8.34
C THR A 38 -1.92 -15.80 9.33
N LEU A 39 -1.18 -15.17 10.27
CA LEU A 39 -0.49 -15.88 11.35
C LEU A 39 -1.47 -16.57 12.31
N ILE A 40 -2.53 -15.86 12.72
CA ILE A 40 -3.55 -16.41 13.61
C ILE A 40 -4.27 -17.57 12.94
N GLU A 41 -4.70 -17.40 11.69
CA GLU A 41 -5.33 -18.46 10.90
C GLU A 41 -4.40 -19.67 10.72
N GLY A 42 -3.12 -19.43 10.46
CA GLY A 42 -2.12 -20.48 10.36
C GLY A 42 -1.91 -21.25 11.66
N ALA A 43 -1.93 -20.55 12.80
CA ALA A 43 -1.85 -21.17 14.13
C ALA A 43 -3.08 -22.02 14.44
N LEU A 44 -4.29 -21.50 14.17
CA LEU A 44 -5.55 -22.22 14.35
C LEU A 44 -5.65 -23.46 13.46
N ALA A 45 -5.19 -23.36 12.21
CA ALA A 45 -5.18 -24.46 11.25
C ALA A 45 -3.99 -25.43 11.40
N SER A 46 -3.09 -25.21 12.38
CA SER A 46 -1.82 -25.96 12.53
C SER A 46 -1.02 -26.06 11.22
N SER A 47 -1.10 -25.03 10.38
CA SER A 47 -0.51 -25.01 9.05
C SER A 47 0.79 -24.22 9.05
N ALA A 48 1.92 -24.93 9.03
CA ALA A 48 3.25 -24.33 8.95
C ALA A 48 3.40 -23.41 7.72
N ARG A 49 2.72 -23.73 6.62
CA ARG A 49 2.74 -22.93 5.39
C ARG A 49 2.11 -21.55 5.59
N LEU A 50 0.96 -21.48 6.25
CA LEU A 50 0.25 -20.22 6.51
C LEU A 50 1.03 -19.35 7.50
N ILE A 51 1.60 -19.97 8.53
CA ILE A 51 2.45 -19.26 9.50
C ILE A 51 3.67 -18.64 8.79
N PHE A 52 4.37 -19.42 7.97
CA PHE A 52 5.51 -18.92 7.19
C PHE A 52 5.09 -17.77 6.26
N LEU A 53 3.94 -17.89 5.58
CA LEU A 53 3.41 -16.86 4.70
C LEU A 53 3.05 -15.57 5.45
N GLY A 54 2.50 -15.68 6.66
CA GLY A 54 2.20 -14.55 7.53
C GLY A 54 3.47 -13.81 7.97
N ILE A 55 4.53 -14.53 8.37
CA ILE A 55 5.83 -13.93 8.71
C ILE A 55 6.40 -13.20 7.49
N VAL A 56 6.45 -13.88 6.34
CA VAL A 56 6.95 -13.30 5.08
C VAL A 56 6.17 -12.03 4.74
N THR A 57 4.84 -12.06 4.85
CA THR A 57 3.97 -10.90 4.55
C THR A 57 4.22 -9.74 5.51
N LEU A 58 4.49 -10.01 6.80
CA LEU A 58 4.78 -8.97 7.79
C LEU A 58 6.07 -8.19 7.47
N PHE A 59 7.08 -8.85 6.91
CA PHE A 59 8.36 -8.23 6.57
C PHE A 59 8.44 -7.74 5.12
N LEU A 60 8.04 -8.58 4.15
CA LEU A 60 8.06 -8.21 2.73
C LEU A 60 6.91 -7.29 2.34
N GLY A 61 5.77 -7.33 3.03
CA GLY A 61 4.63 -6.47 2.74
C GLY A 61 4.98 -4.97 2.81
N PRO A 62 5.55 -4.47 3.92
CA PRO A 62 6.00 -3.08 4.01
C PRO A 62 7.06 -2.71 2.97
N VAL A 63 8.00 -3.62 2.67
CA VAL A 63 9.03 -3.40 1.64
C VAL A 63 8.38 -3.26 0.26
N PHE A 64 7.42 -4.13 -0.06
CA PHE A 64 6.67 -4.10 -1.31
C PHE A 64 5.86 -2.80 -1.47
N VAL A 65 5.16 -2.37 -0.41
CA VAL A 65 4.44 -1.08 -0.40
C VAL A 65 5.42 0.06 -0.67
N ARG A 66 6.61 0.04 -0.08
CA ARG A 66 7.63 1.07 -0.30
C ARG A 66 8.11 1.12 -1.76
N VAL A 67 8.41 -0.04 -2.34
CA VAL A 67 8.84 -0.15 -3.75
C VAL A 67 7.74 0.32 -4.69
N LEU A 68 6.48 -0.07 -4.46
CA LEU A 68 5.35 0.43 -5.25
C LEU A 68 5.20 1.95 -5.13
N CYS A 69 5.36 2.49 -3.91
CA CYS A 69 5.29 3.93 -3.72
C CYS A 69 6.38 4.67 -4.49
N GLU A 70 7.60 4.16 -4.48
CA GLU A 70 8.74 4.76 -5.17
C GLU A 70 8.62 4.65 -6.70
N LEU A 71 8.08 3.54 -7.21
CA LEU A 71 7.75 3.36 -8.62
C LEU A 71 6.71 4.40 -9.08
N VAL A 72 5.62 4.55 -8.32
CA VAL A 72 4.57 5.55 -8.64
C VAL A 72 5.17 6.96 -8.65
N MET A 73 5.93 7.34 -7.63
CA MET A 73 6.58 8.66 -7.61
C MET A 73 7.54 8.85 -8.78
N THR A 74 8.31 7.83 -9.15
CA THR A 74 9.23 7.87 -10.29
C THR A 74 8.49 8.10 -11.61
N PHE A 75 7.38 7.38 -11.85
CA PHE A 75 6.54 7.57 -13.03
C PHE A 75 5.93 8.98 -13.13
N PHE A 76 5.53 9.55 -11.99
CA PHE A 76 5.03 10.93 -11.96
C PHE A 76 6.15 11.95 -12.19
N ARG A 77 7.38 11.66 -11.75
CA ARG A 77 8.54 12.54 -11.91
C ARG A 77 9.09 12.57 -13.34
N GLU A 78 8.95 11.49 -14.11
CA GLU A 78 9.34 11.45 -15.53
C GLU A 78 8.33 12.16 -16.47
N ARG A 79 7.15 12.51 -15.95
CA ARG A 79 6.05 13.15 -16.70
C ARG A 79 5.99 14.67 -16.52
N GLU A 80 6.92 15.23 -15.75
CA GLU A 80 7.18 16.67 -15.58
C GLU A 80 8.44 17.06 -16.36
#